data_AF-A0A0H3H530-F1
#
_entry.id   AF-A0A0H3H530-F1
#
_cell.length_a   1.000
_cell.length_b   1.000
_cell.length_c   1.000
_cell.angle_alpha   90.00
_cell.angle_beta   90.00
_cell.angle_gamma   90.00
#
_symmetry.space_group_name_H-M   'P 1'
#
loop_
_entity.id
_entity.type
_entity.pdbx_description
1 polymer ?
#
loop_
_entity_poly.entity_id
_entity_poly.type
_entity_poly.pdbx_seq_one_letter_code
_entity_poly.pdbx_strand_id
1 'polypeptide(L)' 'MKEKNAGMRIRVERELRDEFLKICREQDRPAAQVIREFMREYIAAKKSKHAGQTENASGRPVAPEGQG' A
#
# COMPACT_ATOMS: atom_id res chain seq x y z
N MET A 1 -19.33 6.58 -0.68
CA MET A 1 -18.18 7.38 -0.19
C MET A 1 -17.01 7.12 -1.14
N LYS A 2 -16.42 8.16 -1.74
CA LYS A 2 -15.27 8.01 -2.68
C LYS A 2 -14.05 7.56 -1.88
N GLU A 3 -13.65 6.30 -2.03
CA GLU A 3 -12.39 5.79 -1.51
C GLU A 3 -11.24 6.64 -2.07
N LYS A 4 -10.55 7.36 -1.19
CA LYS A 4 -9.43 8.22 -1.56
C LYS A 4 -8.25 7.31 -1.91
N ASN A 5 -8.00 7.13 -3.20
CA ASN A 5 -6.79 6.45 -3.65
C ASN A 5 -5.58 7.34 -3.30
N ALA A 6 -4.65 6.81 -2.50
CA ALA A 6 -3.38 7.46 -2.21
C ALA A 6 -2.31 6.97 -3.20
N GLY A 7 -1.54 7.89 -3.78
CA GLY A 7 -0.39 7.56 -4.61
C GLY A 7 0.86 7.36 -3.76
N MET A 8 1.56 6.25 -3.94
CA MET A 8 2.87 5.99 -3.32
C MET A 8 3.92 5.82 -4.41
N ARG A 9 5.04 6.57 -4.32
CA ARG A 9 6.17 6.45 -5.24
C ARG A 9 7.28 5.61 -4.58
N ILE A 10 7.62 4.49 -5.20
CA ILE A 10 8.72 3.62 -4.75
C ILE A 10 9.86 3.66 -5.77
N ARG A 11 11.10 3.55 -5.28
CA ARG A 11 12.29 3.33 -6.11
C ARG A 11 12.69 1.87 -5.96
N VAL A 12 12.92 1.21 -7.09
CA VAL A 12 13.35 -0.20 -7.16
C VAL A 12 14.44 -0.33 -8.20
N GLU A 13 15.19 -1.42 -8.14
CA GLU A 13 16.18 -1.73 -9.16
C GLU A 13 15.54 -1.91 -10.53
N ARG A 14 16.30 -1.54 -11.57
CA ARG A 14 15.81 -1.56 -12.95
C ARG A 14 15.43 -2.97 -13.38
N GLU A 15 16.26 -3.95 -13.03
CA GLU A 15 16.07 -5.36 -13.38
C GLU A 15 14.84 -5.94 -12.69
N LEU A 16 14.69 -5.69 -11.38
CA LEU A 16 13.51 -6.12 -10.61
C LEU A 16 12.21 -5.57 -11.21
N ARG A 17 12.20 -4.29 -11.61
CA ARG A 17 11.04 -3.69 -12.28
C ARG A 17 10.73 -4.39 -13.60
N ASP A 18 11.75 -4.68 -14.40
CA ASP A 18 11.59 -5.27 -15.72
C ASP A 18 11.03 -6.68 -15.63
N GLU A 19 11.60 -7.52 -14.76
CA GLU A 19 11.09 -8.86 -14.47
C GLU A 19 9.66 -8.83 -13.94
N PHE A 20 9.37 -7.95 -12.98
CA PHE A 20 8.02 -7.82 -12.44
C PHE A 20 7.00 -7.43 -13.51
N LEU A 21 7.34 -6.47 -14.38
CA LEU A 21 6.47 -6.05 -15.48
C LEU A 21 6.29 -7.15 -16.52
N LYS A 22 7.36 -7.91 -16.83
CA LYS A 22 7.31 -9.04 -17.74
C LYS A 22 6.31 -10.10 -17.24
N ILE A 23 6.44 -10.51 -15.97
CA ILE A 23 5.56 -11.49 -15.36
C ILE A 23 4.11 -10.98 -15.30
N CYS A 24 3.90 -9.72 -14.93
CA CYS A 24 2.56 -9.12 -14.94
C CYS A 24 1.92 -9.17 -16.33
N ARG A 25 2.71 -8.90 -17.38
CA ARG A 25 2.25 -8.95 -18.77
C ARG A 25 1.95 -10.37 -19.23
N GLU A 26 2.76 -11.35 -18.84
CA GLU A 26 2.51 -12.78 -19.13
C GLU A 26 1.22 -13.28 -18.46
N GLN A 27 0.87 -12.74 -17.29
CA GLN A 27 -0.36 -13.05 -16.59
C GLN A 27 -1.57 -12.24 -17.06
N ASP A 28 -1.40 -11.32 -18.01
CA ASP A 28 -2.41 -10.35 -18.45
C ASP A 28 -3.01 -9.52 -17.30
N ARG A 29 -2.18 -9.20 -16.29
CA ARG A 29 -2.59 -8.51 -15.07
C ARG A 29 -1.89 -7.16 -14.92
N PRO A 30 -2.61 -6.08 -14.59
CA PRO A 30 -1.98 -4.80 -14.30
C PRO A 30 -1.03 -4.90 -13.10
N ALA A 31 0.19 -4.39 -13.23
CA ALA A 31 1.18 -4.32 -12.14
C ALA A 31 0.61 -3.72 -10.85
N ALA A 32 -0.20 -2.66 -10.96
CA ALA A 32 -0.86 -2.04 -9.82
C ALA A 32 -1.90 -2.95 -9.12
N GLN A 33 -2.50 -3.91 -9.83
CA GLN A 33 -3.37 -4.90 -9.22
C GLN A 33 -2.54 -5.91 -8.43
N VAL A 34 -1.49 -6.47 -9.05
CA VAL A 34 -0.60 -7.44 -8.40
C VAL A 34 0.04 -6.85 -7.13
N ILE A 35 0.51 -5.61 -7.18
CA ILE A 35 1.06 -4.93 -5.99
C ILE A 35 0.01 -4.76 -4.89
N ARG A 36 -1.24 -4.40 -5.23
CA ARG A 36 -2.31 -4.25 -4.24
C ARG A 36 -2.65 -5.57 -3.56
N GLU A 37 -2.71 -6.65 -4.31
CA GLU A 37 -2.95 -7.99 -3.76
C GLU A 37 -1.78 -8.45 -2.89
N PHE A 38 -0.55 -8.30 -3.38
CA PHE A 38 0.66 -8.61 -2.62
C PHE A 38 0.72 -7.84 -1.28
N MET A 39 0.37 -6.54 -1.29
CA MET A 39 0.30 -5.74 -0.06
C MET A 39 -0.75 -6.27 0.92
N ARG A 40 -1.93 -6.69 0.43
CA ARG A 40 -2.99 -7.25 1.28
C ARG A 40 -2.55 -8.55 1.93
N GLU A 41 -1.96 -9.46 1.15
CA GLU A 41 -1.44 -10.73 1.64
C GLU A 41 -0.30 -10.53 2.63
N TYR A 42 0.64 -9.64 2.32
CA TYR A 42 1.74 -9.29 3.22
C TYR A 42 1.24 -8.73 4.56
N ILE A 43 0.26 -7.82 4.54
CA ILE A 43 -0.36 -7.28 5.75
C ILE A 43 -1.09 -8.38 6.52
N ALA A 44 -1.87 -9.23 5.86
CA ALA A 44 -2.60 -10.32 6.51
C ALA A 44 -1.64 -11.30 7.21
N ALA A 45 -0.58 -11.72 6.52
CA ALA A 45 0.46 -12.58 7.07
C ALA A 45 1.18 -11.94 8.27
N LYS A 46 1.45 -10.63 8.23
CA LYS A 46 2.11 -9.90 9.32
C LYS A 46 1.19 -9.56 10.48
N LYS A 47 -0.09 -9.24 10.25
CA LYS A 47 -1.09 -9.04 11.32
C LYS A 47 -1.30 -10.30 12.15
N SER A 48 -1.24 -11.48 11.52
CA SER A 48 -1.27 -12.76 12.23
C SER A 48 -0.03 -13.00 13.12
N LYS A 49 1.07 -12.26 12.91
CA LYS A 49 2.28 -12.29 13.74
C LYS A 49 2.48 -11.06 14.65
N HIS A 50 1.79 -9.96 14.38
CA HIS A 50 1.93 -8.67 15.06
C HIS A 50 0.57 -8.10 15.48
N ALA A 51 -0.24 -8.85 16.22
CA ALA A 51 -1.45 -8.33 16.87
C ALA A 51 -1.18 -7.28 17.97
N GLY A 52 0.04 -6.72 18.05
CA GLY A 52 0.44 -5.77 19.09
C GLY A 52 0.96 -4.42 18.62
N GLN A 53 1.37 -4.21 17.36
CA GLN A 53 2.06 -2.96 17.01
C GLN A 53 1.82 -2.60 15.54
N THR A 54 0.92 -1.65 15.28
CA THR A 54 1.18 -0.37 14.58
C THR A 54 -0.18 0.20 14.19
N GLU A 55 -0.80 0.89 15.13
CA GLU A 55 -1.91 1.78 14.85
C GLU A 55 -1.34 3.15 14.44
N ASN A 56 -1.75 3.61 13.26
CA ASN A 56 -1.90 5.02 12.91
C ASN A 56 -0.66 5.86 12.57
N ALA A 57 -0.06 5.60 11.41
CA ALA A 57 0.58 6.66 10.61
C ALA A 57 -0.40 7.14 9.52
N SER A 58 -1.39 7.93 9.92
CA SER A 58 -2.20 8.75 9.01
C SER A 58 -2.55 10.04 9.75
N GLY A 59 -1.56 10.91 9.83
CA GLY A 59 -1.66 12.21 10.47
C GLY A 59 -2.75 13.07 9.85
N ARG A 60 -3.68 13.50 10.70
CA ARG A 60 -4.26 14.84 10.63
C ARG A 60 -4.54 15.30 12.06
N PRO A 61 -3.82 16.31 12.59
CA PRO A 61 -4.22 16.92 13.84
C PRO A 61 -5.55 17.63 13.61
N VAL A 62 -6.58 17.23 14.36
CA VAL A 62 -7.79 18.05 14.52
C VAL A 62 -7.37 19.27 15.33
N ALA A 63 -7.29 20.42 14.67
CA ALA A 63 -7.14 21.69 15.38
C ALA A 63 -8.37 21.86 16.29
N PRO A 64 -8.22 22.25 17.56
CA PRO A 64 -9.37 22.58 18.38
C PRO A 64 -10.01 23.84 17.80
N GLU A 65 -11.27 23.72 17.35
CA GLU A 65 -12.12 24.86 17.03
C GLU A 65 -12.21 25.75 18.27
N GLY A 66 -11.77 27.00 18.12
CA GLY A 66 -11.90 28.01 19.15
C GLY A 66 -13.36 28.27 19.48
N GLN A 67 -13.66 28.39 20.77
CA GLN A 67 -14.94 28.87 21.26
C GLN A 67 -14.68 29.84 22.42
N GLY A 68 -15.24 31.05 22.27
CA GLY A 68 -15.49 32.01 23.34
C GLY A 68 -14.50 33.15 23.45
#